data_AF-A0A2G9GIH1-F1
#
_entry.id   AF-A0A2G9GIH1-F1
#
_cell.length_a   1.000
_cell.length_b   1.000
_cell.length_c   1.000
_cell.angle_alpha   90.00
_cell.angle_beta   90.00
_cell.angle_gamma   90.00
#
_symmetry.space_group_name_H-M   'P 1'
#
loop_
_entity.id
_entity.type
_entity.pdbx_description
1 polymer ?
#
loop_
_entity_poly.entity_id
_entity_poly.type
_entity_poly.pdbx_seq_one_letter_code
_entity_poly.pdbx_strand_id
1 'polypeptide(L)'
;MEQSRRAVESYWRSRMVDGATSDEDKVTPVYKLEEICELLRSSHVSIVKEVSEFILKRLEHKSPIVKQKALRVIKYAVGKSGAEFRREMQRNSVAVRQLIHYRGQPDPLKGDALNKAVRETAQEALSALFSSDESKAAPAESGLGSRIQGFGNTNYEMPSEDKDSFVSKVVEIGSAFKQGLMEGMAEQRSRRKNIETGS
;
A
#
# COMPACT_ATOMS: atom_id res chain seq x y z
N MET A 1 -11.88 -25.74 -36.06
CA MET A 1 -10.51 -25.71 -35.46
C MET A 1 -10.19 -24.35 -34.85
N GLU A 2 -10.32 -23.23 -35.57
CA GLU A 2 -10.02 -21.89 -35.04
C GLU A 2 -10.85 -21.50 -33.79
N GLN A 3 -12.16 -21.77 -33.79
CA GLN A 3 -13.04 -21.50 -32.65
C GLN A 3 -12.61 -22.25 -31.38
N SER A 4 -12.19 -23.50 -31.53
CA SER A 4 -11.69 -24.33 -30.42
C SER A 4 -10.39 -23.77 -29.83
N ARG A 5 -9.48 -23.27 -30.67
CA ARG A 5 -8.23 -22.64 -30.21
C ARG A 5 -8.51 -21.38 -29.41
N ARG A 6 -9.37 -20.50 -29.93
CA ARG A 6 -9.79 -19.27 -29.22
C ARG A 6 -10.46 -19.56 -27.88
N ALA A 7 -11.30 -20.59 -27.81
CA ALA A 7 -11.93 -20.99 -26.55
C ALA A 7 -10.91 -21.50 -25.52
N VAL A 8 -9.91 -22.27 -25.95
CA VAL A 8 -8.82 -22.74 -25.08
C VAL A 8 -7.97 -21.58 -24.57
N GLU A 9 -7.63 -20.62 -25.42
CA GLU A 9 -6.88 -19.42 -25.02
C GLU A 9 -7.66 -18.55 -24.03
N SER A 10 -8.95 -18.32 -24.31
CA SER A 10 -9.86 -17.60 -23.42
C SER A 10 -9.96 -18.27 -22.04
N TYR A 11 -10.09 -19.60 -22.03
CA TYR A 11 -10.08 -20.40 -20.79
C TYR A 11 -8.77 -20.22 -20.01
N TRP A 12 -7.61 -20.28 -20.68
CA TRP A 12 -6.31 -20.05 -20.04
C TRP A 12 -6.20 -18.67 -19.41
N ARG A 13 -6.65 -17.62 -20.12
CA ARG A 13 -6.68 -16.25 -19.59
C ARG A 13 -7.58 -16.12 -18.37
N SER A 14 -8.73 -16.79 -18.38
CA SER A 14 -9.62 -16.85 -17.22
C SER A 14 -8.96 -17.55 -16.02
N ARG A 15 -8.27 -18.68 -16.27
CA ARG A 15 -7.55 -19.43 -15.24
C ARG A 15 -6.39 -18.66 -14.62
N MET A 16 -5.71 -17.83 -15.40
CA MET A 16 -4.67 -16.93 -14.87
C MET A 16 -5.26 -15.93 -13.85
N VAL A 17 -6.41 -15.34 -14.16
CA VAL A 17 -7.13 -14.44 -13.23
C VAL A 17 -7.62 -15.19 -11.98
N ASP A 18 -8.18 -16.40 -12.14
CA ASP A 18 -8.58 -17.24 -11.00
C ASP A 18 -7.38 -17.59 -10.11
N GLY A 19 -6.23 -17.89 -10.71
CA GLY A 19 -4.99 -18.23 -10.01
C GLY A 19 -4.42 -17.07 -9.19
N ALA A 20 -4.62 -15.83 -9.62
CA ALA A 20 -4.25 -14.62 -8.89
C ALA A 20 -5.30 -14.21 -7.83
N THR A 21 -6.52 -14.73 -7.93
CA THR A 21 -7.66 -14.35 -7.07
C THR A 21 -8.26 -15.57 -6.35
N SER A 22 -7.43 -16.57 -6.01
CA SER A 22 -7.87 -17.76 -5.30
C SER A 22 -8.44 -17.42 -3.92
N ASP A 23 -9.38 -18.22 -3.43
CA ASP A 23 -10.05 -18.03 -2.14
C ASP A 23 -9.21 -18.45 -0.92
N GLU A 24 -7.89 -18.55 -1.11
CA GLU A 24 -6.97 -18.88 -0.05
C GLU A 24 -6.56 -17.62 0.71
N ASP A 25 -6.50 -17.72 2.03
CA ASP A 25 -6.02 -16.64 2.92
C ASP A 25 -4.50 -16.48 2.90
N LYS A 26 -3.94 -16.42 1.68
CA LYS A 26 -2.53 -16.11 1.43
C LYS A 26 -2.46 -14.96 0.44
N VAL A 27 -1.45 -14.11 0.62
CA VAL A 27 -1.20 -13.00 -0.29
C VAL A 27 -0.89 -13.55 -1.68
N THR A 28 -1.49 -12.95 -2.71
CA THR A 28 -1.19 -13.29 -4.10
C THR A 28 0.27 -12.95 -4.39
N PRO A 29 1.10 -13.92 -4.83
CA PRO A 29 2.47 -13.66 -5.20
C PRO A 29 2.55 -12.64 -6.34
N VAL A 30 3.53 -11.74 -6.27
CA VAL A 30 3.69 -10.63 -7.23
C VAL A 30 3.84 -11.13 -8.67
N TYR A 31 4.53 -12.27 -8.88
CA TYR A 31 4.73 -12.82 -10.22
C TYR A 31 3.40 -13.14 -10.95
N LYS A 32 2.36 -13.56 -10.21
CA LYS A 32 1.03 -13.81 -10.80
C LYS A 32 0.34 -12.52 -11.24
N LEU A 33 0.59 -11.43 -10.52
CA LEU A 33 0.07 -10.12 -10.91
C LEU A 33 0.82 -9.59 -12.13
N GLU A 34 2.14 -9.80 -12.20
CA GLU A 34 2.92 -9.37 -13.35
C GLU A 34 2.64 -10.18 -14.62
N GLU A 35 2.34 -11.47 -14.51
CA GLU A 35 1.90 -12.27 -15.66
C GLU A 35 0.62 -11.69 -16.29
N ILE A 36 -0.34 -11.25 -15.46
CA ILE A 36 -1.55 -10.55 -15.93
C ILE A 36 -1.18 -9.20 -16.58
N CYS A 37 -0.29 -8.42 -15.96
CA CYS A 37 0.12 -7.12 -16.49
C CYS A 37 0.84 -7.24 -17.83
N GLU A 38 1.70 -8.24 -17.97
CA GLU A 38 2.42 -8.55 -19.21
C GLU A 38 1.43 -8.88 -20.33
N LEU A 39 0.50 -9.82 -20.07
CA LEU A 39 -0.53 -10.18 -21.04
C LEU A 39 -1.34 -8.96 -21.47
N LEU A 40 -1.79 -8.13 -20.53
CA LEU A 40 -2.59 -6.95 -20.84
C LEU A 40 -1.80 -5.92 -21.68
N ARG A 41 -0.50 -5.77 -21.42
CA ARG A 41 0.37 -4.83 -22.14
C ARG A 41 0.70 -5.29 -23.56
N SER A 42 0.90 -6.59 -23.76
CA SER A 42 1.34 -7.16 -25.03
C SER A 42 0.18 -7.55 -25.95
N SER A 43 -1.06 -7.50 -25.48
CA SER A 43 -2.22 -8.01 -26.21
C SER A 43 -3.04 -6.92 -26.90
N HIS A 44 -3.77 -7.33 -27.93
CA HIS A 44 -4.76 -6.50 -28.61
C HIS A 44 -5.93 -6.12 -27.67
N VAL A 45 -6.58 -4.98 -27.93
CA VAL A 45 -7.67 -4.43 -27.13
C VAL A 45 -8.82 -5.42 -26.88
N SER A 46 -9.10 -6.33 -27.82
CA SER A 46 -10.12 -7.37 -27.64
C SER A 46 -9.78 -8.32 -26.48
N ILE A 47 -8.50 -8.65 -26.29
CA ILE A 47 -8.04 -9.50 -25.20
C ILE A 47 -8.02 -8.72 -23.88
N VAL A 48 -7.61 -7.44 -23.92
CA VAL A 48 -7.68 -6.55 -22.75
C VAL A 48 -9.10 -6.47 -22.21
N LYS A 49 -10.10 -6.33 -23.10
CA LYS A 49 -11.53 -6.35 -22.74
C LYS A 49 -11.93 -7.68 -22.09
N GLU A 50 -11.59 -8.81 -22.70
CA GLU A 50 -11.93 -10.13 -22.17
C GLU A 50 -11.30 -10.38 -20.77
N VAL A 51 -10.02 -10.07 -20.60
CA VAL A 51 -9.34 -10.21 -19.29
C VAL A 51 -9.93 -9.24 -18.26
N SER A 52 -10.30 -8.04 -18.68
CA SER A 52 -11.00 -7.06 -17.84
C SER A 52 -12.33 -7.61 -17.33
N GLU A 53 -13.12 -8.25 -18.19
CA GLU A 53 -14.38 -8.92 -17.81
C GLU A 53 -14.15 -10.05 -16.82
N PHE A 54 -13.11 -10.86 -17.00
CA PHE A 54 -12.76 -11.89 -16.02
C PHE A 54 -12.44 -11.30 -14.65
N ILE A 55 -11.65 -10.22 -14.59
CA ILE A 55 -11.33 -9.52 -13.34
C ILE A 55 -12.59 -8.93 -12.69
N LEU A 56 -13.44 -8.26 -13.48
CA LEU A 56 -14.69 -7.67 -12.99
C LEU A 56 -15.63 -8.74 -12.42
N LYS A 57 -15.74 -9.90 -13.07
CA LYS A 57 -16.52 -11.04 -12.57
C LYS A 57 -16.03 -11.53 -11.20
N ARG A 58 -14.73 -11.42 -10.89
CA ARG A 58 -14.20 -11.75 -9.56
C ARG A 58 -14.68 -10.78 -8.47
N LEU A 59 -15.03 -9.53 -8.81
CA LEU A 59 -15.62 -8.56 -7.87
C LEU A 59 -17.03 -8.96 -7.42
N GLU A 60 -17.72 -9.81 -8.18
CA GLU A 60 -19.06 -10.32 -7.86
C GLU A 60 -19.02 -11.61 -7.01
N HIS A 61 -17.84 -12.20 -6.81
CA HIS A 61 -17.68 -13.47 -6.10
C HIS A 61 -18.19 -13.42 -4.64
N LYS A 62 -18.70 -14.53 -4.10
CA LYS A 62 -19.27 -14.57 -2.73
C LYS A 62 -18.23 -14.33 -1.64
N SER A 63 -17.01 -14.84 -1.83
CA SER A 63 -15.93 -14.68 -0.86
C SER A 63 -15.36 -13.25 -0.84
N PRO A 64 -15.21 -12.62 0.34
CA PRO A 64 -14.54 -11.33 0.48
C PRO A 64 -13.05 -11.39 0.09
N ILE A 65 -12.38 -12.54 0.28
CA ILE A 65 -10.96 -12.72 -0.09
C ILE A 65 -10.80 -12.57 -1.61
N VAL A 66 -11.67 -13.23 -2.38
CA VAL A 66 -11.64 -13.15 -3.85
C VAL A 66 -11.89 -11.73 -4.33
N LYS A 67 -12.90 -11.04 -3.78
CA LYS A 67 -13.19 -9.64 -4.10
C LYS A 67 -11.98 -8.75 -3.81
N GLN A 68 -11.37 -8.91 -2.63
CA GLN A 68 -10.21 -8.14 -2.21
C GLN A 68 -9.01 -8.36 -3.14
N LYS A 69 -8.72 -9.61 -3.51
CA LYS A 69 -7.63 -9.92 -4.45
C LYS A 69 -7.89 -9.37 -5.84
N ALA A 70 -9.12 -9.41 -6.33
CA ALA A 70 -9.48 -8.79 -7.60
C ALA A 70 -9.27 -7.27 -7.58
N LEU A 71 -9.63 -6.59 -6.49
CA LEU A 71 -9.32 -5.17 -6.29
C LEU A 71 -7.80 -4.91 -6.28
N ARG A 72 -7.01 -5.78 -5.65
CA ARG A 72 -5.53 -5.69 -5.69
C ARG A 72 -4.98 -5.85 -7.10
N VAL A 73 -5.53 -6.76 -7.91
CA VAL A 73 -5.16 -6.93 -9.32
C VAL A 73 -5.40 -5.61 -10.06
N ILE A 74 -6.59 -5.01 -9.92
CA ILE A 74 -6.93 -3.73 -10.55
C ILE A 74 -5.93 -2.64 -10.13
N LYS A 75 -5.75 -2.44 -8.82
CA LYS A 75 -4.81 -1.44 -8.28
C LYS A 75 -3.41 -1.60 -8.86
N TYR A 76 -2.92 -2.83 -8.92
CA TYR A 76 -1.58 -3.13 -9.41
C TYR A 76 -1.43 -2.94 -10.92
N ALA A 77 -2.42 -3.39 -11.68
CA ALA A 77 -2.39 -3.43 -13.14
C ALA A 77 -2.58 -2.06 -13.80
N VAL A 78 -3.33 -1.13 -13.20
CA VAL A 78 -3.64 0.19 -13.77
C VAL A 78 -2.40 1.02 -14.13
N GLY A 79 -1.31 0.89 -13.35
CA GLY A 79 -0.03 1.57 -13.61
C GLY A 79 0.94 0.79 -14.49
N LYS A 80 0.57 -0.42 -14.95
CA LYS A 80 1.50 -1.39 -15.57
C LYS A 80 1.00 -2.02 -16.88
N SER A 81 -0.29 -1.91 -17.18
CA SER A 81 -1.00 -2.76 -18.17
C SER A 81 -1.46 -2.01 -19.43
N GLY A 82 -0.90 -0.83 -19.69
CA GLY A 82 -1.29 0.02 -20.82
C GLY A 82 -2.57 0.84 -20.58
N ALA A 83 -2.78 1.86 -21.42
CA ALA A 83 -3.91 2.79 -21.28
C ALA A 83 -5.28 2.14 -21.52
N GLU A 84 -5.35 1.10 -22.36
CA GLU A 84 -6.61 0.40 -22.68
C GLU A 84 -7.21 -0.28 -21.44
N PHE A 85 -6.38 -0.94 -20.62
CA PHE A 85 -6.85 -1.56 -19.39
C PHE A 85 -7.39 -0.52 -18.40
N ARG A 86 -6.67 0.60 -18.23
CA ARG A 86 -7.15 1.71 -17.39
C ARG A 86 -8.50 2.23 -17.87
N ARG A 87 -8.67 2.45 -19.19
CA ARG A 87 -9.94 2.90 -19.78
C ARG A 87 -11.08 1.91 -19.53
N GLU A 88 -10.84 0.61 -19.70
CA GLU A 88 -11.86 -0.42 -19.41
C GLU A 88 -12.27 -0.45 -17.94
N MET A 89 -11.32 -0.36 -17.02
CA MET A 89 -11.62 -0.29 -15.59
C MET A 89 -12.32 1.02 -15.19
N GLN A 90 -11.98 2.15 -15.81
CA GLN A 90 -12.67 3.43 -15.60
C GLN A 90 -14.12 3.38 -16.08
N ARG A 91 -14.38 2.80 -17.27
CA ARG A 91 -15.75 2.58 -17.79
C ARG A 91 -16.59 1.75 -16.83
N ASN A 92 -16.00 0.71 -16.25
CA ASN A 92 -16.66 -0.22 -15.35
C ASN A 92 -16.46 0.12 -13.85
N SER A 93 -16.02 1.34 -13.54
CA SER A 93 -15.63 1.74 -12.18
C SER A 93 -16.78 1.72 -11.16
N VAL A 94 -18.03 1.61 -11.62
CA VAL A 94 -19.20 1.40 -10.74
C VAL A 94 -19.07 0.12 -9.91
N ALA A 95 -18.57 -0.97 -10.49
CA ALA A 95 -18.36 -2.23 -9.78
C ALA A 95 -17.37 -2.07 -8.61
N VAL A 96 -16.30 -1.30 -8.81
CA VAL A 96 -15.31 -0.98 -7.77
C VAL A 96 -15.93 -0.04 -6.72
N ARG A 97 -16.68 0.99 -7.15
CA ARG A 97 -17.35 1.94 -6.25
C ARG A 97 -18.32 1.27 -5.30
N GLN A 98 -19.11 0.30 -5.76
CA GLN A 98 -20.04 -0.43 -4.90
C GLN A 98 -19.34 -1.15 -3.74
N LEU A 99 -18.08 -1.57 -3.93
CA LEU A 99 -17.33 -2.30 -2.91
C LEU A 99 -16.77 -1.41 -1.79
N ILE A 100 -16.74 -0.09 -1.94
CA ILE A 100 -16.30 0.82 -0.85
C ILE A 100 -17.27 0.78 0.35
N HIS A 101 -18.52 0.37 0.11
CA HIS A 101 -19.55 0.20 1.13
C HIS A 101 -19.87 -1.28 1.38
N TYR A 102 -18.99 -2.20 0.98
CA TYR A 102 -19.23 -3.64 1.09
C TYR A 102 -19.50 -4.08 2.54
N ARG A 103 -20.61 -4.81 2.72
CA ARG A 103 -21.00 -5.44 3.98
C ARG A 103 -21.30 -6.92 3.71
N GLY A 104 -20.32 -7.77 4.01
CA GLY A 104 -20.46 -9.23 3.97
C GLY A 104 -20.84 -9.81 5.33
N GLN A 105 -21.00 -11.13 5.39
CA GLN A 105 -21.07 -11.82 6.68
C GLN A 105 -19.72 -11.73 7.39
N PRO A 106 -19.68 -11.45 8.71
CA PRO A 106 -18.44 -11.50 9.47
C PRO A 106 -17.86 -12.92 9.46
N ASP A 107 -16.54 -13.03 9.33
CA ASP A 107 -15.83 -14.29 9.44
C ASP A 107 -15.85 -14.80 10.90
N PRO A 108 -16.03 -16.11 11.15
CA PRO A 108 -16.10 -16.64 12.52
C PRO A 108 -14.86 -16.38 13.38
N LEU A 109 -13.68 -16.27 12.76
CA LEU A 109 -12.40 -16.08 13.46
C LEU A 109 -11.89 -14.63 13.32
N LYS A 110 -12.11 -14.00 12.17
CA LYS A 110 -11.56 -12.68 11.83
C LYS A 110 -12.58 -11.54 11.92
N GLY A 111 -13.83 -11.84 12.23
CA GLY A 111 -14.91 -10.87 12.28
C GLY A 111 -15.04 -10.09 10.96
N ASP A 112 -15.14 -8.76 11.06
CA ASP A 112 -15.30 -7.89 9.89
C ASP A 112 -13.99 -7.61 9.12
N ALA A 113 -12.84 -8.13 9.56
CA ALA A 113 -11.53 -7.78 8.98
C ALA A 113 -11.45 -8.02 7.46
N LEU A 114 -12.01 -9.13 6.97
CA LEU A 114 -12.03 -9.44 5.54
C LEU A 114 -12.90 -8.46 4.74
N ASN A 115 -14.06 -8.08 5.27
CA ASN A 115 -14.94 -7.11 4.63
C ASN A 115 -14.34 -5.70 4.66
N LYS A 116 -13.69 -5.33 5.77
CA LYS A 116 -12.94 -4.08 5.90
C LYS A 116 -11.82 -3.99 4.86
N ALA A 117 -11.06 -5.07 4.67
CA ALA A 117 -10.01 -5.13 3.66
C ALA A 117 -10.55 -4.93 2.24
N VAL A 118 -11.75 -5.45 1.93
CA VAL A 118 -12.43 -5.17 0.64
C VAL A 118 -12.70 -3.68 0.49
N ARG A 119 -13.29 -3.02 1.51
CA ARG A 119 -13.62 -1.59 1.46
C ARG A 119 -12.38 -0.71 1.29
N GLU A 120 -11.33 -0.97 2.08
CA GLU A 120 -10.07 -0.23 2.02
C GLU A 120 -9.38 -0.41 0.65
N THR A 121 -9.28 -1.65 0.18
CA THR A 121 -8.66 -1.92 -1.13
C THR A 121 -9.47 -1.33 -2.28
N ALA A 122 -10.81 -1.26 -2.16
CA ALA A 122 -11.66 -0.64 -3.16
C ALA A 122 -11.42 0.87 -3.26
N GLN A 123 -11.24 1.54 -2.11
CA GLN A 123 -10.87 2.96 -2.07
C GLN A 123 -9.51 3.18 -2.75
N GLU A 124 -8.49 2.39 -2.39
CA GLU A 124 -7.17 2.50 -3.01
C GLU A 124 -7.18 2.23 -4.52
N ALA A 125 -7.93 1.22 -4.97
CA ALA A 125 -8.07 0.90 -6.39
C ALA A 125 -8.78 2.03 -7.14
N LEU A 126 -9.81 2.65 -6.55
CA LEU A 126 -10.47 3.81 -7.12
C LEU A 126 -9.50 4.99 -7.24
N SER A 127 -8.76 5.29 -6.18
CA SER A 127 -7.75 6.34 -6.21
C SER A 127 -6.73 6.09 -7.31
N ALA A 128 -6.22 4.87 -7.45
CA ALA A 128 -5.28 4.51 -8.52
C ALA A 128 -5.89 4.67 -9.93
N LEU A 129 -7.16 4.31 -10.12
CA LEU A 129 -7.85 4.43 -11.40
C LEU A 129 -7.99 5.87 -11.91
N PHE A 130 -8.17 6.82 -10.98
CA PHE A 130 -8.44 8.22 -11.30
C PHE A 130 -7.30 9.17 -10.88
N SER A 131 -6.16 8.63 -10.49
CA SER A 131 -4.94 9.43 -10.29
C SER A 131 -4.47 9.97 -11.63
N SER A 132 -4.26 11.29 -11.70
CA SER A 132 -3.64 11.93 -12.87
C SER A 132 -2.24 11.37 -13.09
N ASP A 133 -1.92 10.96 -14.32
CA ASP A 133 -0.58 10.48 -14.73
C ASP A 133 0.46 11.63 -14.83
N GLU A 134 0.27 12.72 -14.11
CA GLU A 134 1.17 13.90 -14.17
C GLU A 134 2.52 13.67 -13.48
N SER A 135 2.74 12.49 -12.88
CA SER A 135 3.97 12.16 -12.15
C SER A 135 4.84 11.08 -12.81
N LYS A 136 4.61 10.74 -14.09
CA LYS A 136 5.48 9.81 -14.81
C LYS A 136 5.72 10.23 -16.26
N ALA A 137 6.40 11.36 -16.43
CA ALA A 137 7.45 11.39 -17.45
C ALA A 137 8.42 10.25 -17.09
N ALA A 138 8.51 9.24 -17.96
CA ALA A 138 9.39 8.11 -17.76
C ALA A 138 10.84 8.61 -17.55
N PRO A 139 11.56 8.21 -16.49
CA PRO A 139 13.00 8.15 -16.62
C PRO A 139 13.26 7.04 -17.63
N ALA A 140 13.81 7.43 -18.78
CA ALA A 140 14.33 6.49 -19.75
C ALA A 140 15.14 5.41 -19.04
N GLU A 141 14.87 4.15 -19.37
CA GLU A 141 15.73 3.04 -18.97
C GLU A 141 17.16 3.35 -19.38
N SER A 142 17.97 3.72 -18.40
CA SER A 142 19.40 3.87 -18.50
C SER A 142 20.01 3.01 -17.43
N GLY A 143 20.19 1.73 -17.78
CA GLY A 143 21.21 0.85 -17.24
C GLY A 143 21.10 0.51 -15.75
N LEU A 144 20.75 -0.75 -15.49
CA LEU A 144 21.04 -1.46 -14.24
C LEU A 144 22.57 -1.69 -14.07
N GLY A 145 23.36 -0.62 -14.17
CA GLY A 145 24.81 -0.65 -14.27
C GLY A 145 25.52 0.64 -13.82
N SER A 146 24.80 1.63 -13.28
CA SER A 146 25.46 2.79 -12.65
C SER A 146 26.02 2.40 -11.29
N ARG A 147 27.24 1.88 -11.39
CA ARG A 147 28.33 1.83 -10.40
C ARG A 147 28.00 2.60 -9.12
N ILE A 148 27.92 1.85 -8.03
CA ILE A 148 28.22 2.34 -6.69
C ILE A 148 29.52 3.16 -6.79
N GLN A 149 29.41 4.48 -6.79
CA GLN A 149 30.55 5.37 -6.68
C GLN A 149 30.81 5.55 -5.20
N GLY A 150 31.82 4.82 -4.73
CA GLY A 150 32.19 4.71 -3.33
C GLY A 150 32.64 6.04 -2.73
N PHE A 151 32.38 6.14 -1.43
CA PHE A 151 33.09 7.00 -0.49
C PHE A 151 34.61 6.83 -0.67
N GLY A 152 35.29 7.93 -1.02
CA GLY A 152 36.74 7.96 -1.21
C GLY A 152 37.27 9.39 -1.06
N ASN A 153 37.94 9.61 0.06
CA ASN A 153 38.61 10.83 0.50
C ASN A 153 39.79 11.24 -0.40
N THR A 154 39.74 12.40 -1.07
CA THR A 154 40.93 13.20 -1.45
C THR A 154 40.57 14.67 -1.69
N ASN A 155 40.67 15.51 -0.64
CA ASN A 155 41.41 16.78 -0.73
C ASN A 155 41.62 17.31 0.70
N TYR A 156 42.74 16.93 1.31
CA TYR A 156 43.23 17.61 2.51
C TYR A 156 44.12 18.75 2.02
N GLU A 157 43.58 19.97 2.08
CA GLU A 157 44.31 21.21 1.85
C GLU A 157 44.60 21.82 3.22
N MET A 158 45.88 22.03 3.53
CA MET A 158 46.29 22.68 4.78
C MET A 158 45.88 24.16 4.74
N PRO A 159 45.23 24.69 5.80
CA PRO A 159 44.91 26.11 5.87
C PRO A 159 46.15 26.92 6.30
N SER A 160 46.48 27.95 5.53
CA SER A 160 47.36 29.03 5.99
C SER A 160 46.62 29.87 7.03
N GLU A 161 47.25 30.06 8.18
CA GLU A 161 46.76 30.87 9.29
C GLU A 161 46.50 32.32 8.87
N ASP A 162 45.31 32.82 9.15
CA ASP A 162 45.19 34.12 9.79
C ASP A 162 43.98 34.12 10.74
N LYS A 163 44.23 34.76 11.87
CA LYS A 163 43.43 34.76 13.08
C LYS A 163 42.13 35.49 12.84
N ASP A 164 41.01 34.89 13.21
CA ASP A 164 40.01 35.56 14.02
C ASP A 164 39.06 34.54 14.68
N SER A 165 39.13 34.57 16.01
CA SER A 165 38.29 33.97 17.05
C SER A 165 36.86 33.55 16.66
N PHE A 166 36.58 32.25 16.74
CA PHE A 166 35.18 31.75 16.79
C PHE A 166 34.95 30.54 17.72
N VAL A 167 35.97 30.05 18.43
CA VAL A 167 35.89 28.79 19.22
C VAL A 167 35.75 29.00 20.74
N SER A 168 35.08 30.06 21.18
CA SER A 168 34.74 30.23 22.61
C SER A 168 33.26 30.49 22.85
N LYS A 169 32.37 29.73 22.18
CA LYS A 169 30.93 29.81 22.47
C LYS A 169 30.12 28.53 22.22
N VAL A 170 30.64 27.37 22.60
CA VAL A 170 29.81 26.16 22.82
C VAL A 170 30.37 25.34 24.00
N VAL A 171 30.29 25.89 25.20
CA VAL A 171 30.27 25.12 26.46
C VAL A 171 29.28 25.82 27.39
N GLU A 172 27.97 25.77 27.09
CA GLU A 172 26.91 26.02 28.09
C GLU A 172 25.49 25.72 27.58
N ILE A 173 25.21 24.52 27.07
CA ILE A 173 23.82 24.05 26.92
C ILE A 173 23.78 22.58 27.33
N GLY A 174 23.77 22.33 28.64
CA GLY A 174 23.85 20.98 29.17
C GLY A 174 23.59 20.85 30.67
N SER A 175 22.67 21.63 31.25
CA SER A 175 22.25 21.45 32.65
C SER A 175 20.94 22.19 32.98
N ALA A 176 19.79 21.63 32.59
CA ALA A 176 18.49 21.99 33.16
C ALA A 176 17.42 20.93 32.85
N PHE A 177 17.60 19.69 33.34
CA PHE A 177 16.49 18.74 33.43
C PHE A 177 16.71 17.80 34.63
N LYS A 178 16.47 18.33 35.84
CA LYS A 178 16.17 17.57 37.09
C LYS A 178 16.06 18.52 38.28
N GLN A 179 14.87 19.07 38.52
CA GLN A 179 14.35 19.33 39.87
C GLN A 179 12.90 19.81 39.77
N GLY A 180 11.98 18.93 40.17
CA GLY A 180 10.54 19.17 40.14
C GLY A 180 9.74 17.98 40.66
N LEU A 181 10.36 17.19 41.54
CA LEU A 181 9.74 16.06 42.21
C LEU A 181 10.31 16.06 43.62
N MET A 182 9.38 16.10 44.58
CA MET A 182 9.60 15.96 46.02
C MET A 182 9.76 17.28 46.81
N GLU A 183 8.66 18.01 46.96
CA GLU A 183 8.41 18.87 48.12
C GLU A 183 7.00 18.58 48.61
N GLY A 184 6.89 17.86 49.74
CA GLY A 184 5.61 17.37 50.24
C GLY A 184 5.71 16.26 51.29
N MET A 185 6.60 16.39 52.27
CA MET A 185 6.54 15.59 53.50
C MET A 185 7.11 16.39 54.68
N ALA A 186 6.29 17.22 55.31
CA ALA A 186 6.52 17.69 56.68
C ALA A 186 5.26 18.32 57.31
N GLU A 187 4.08 17.67 57.25
CA GLU A 187 2.97 18.11 58.11
C GLU A 187 1.99 16.97 58.44
N GLN A 188 2.48 15.97 59.17
CA GLN A 188 1.63 15.06 59.95
C GLN A 188 2.14 14.99 61.39
N ARG A 189 1.79 16.03 62.17
CA ARG A 189 1.68 15.89 63.62
C ARG A 189 0.44 16.66 64.09
N SER A 190 -0.49 15.89 64.68
CA SER A 190 -1.68 16.34 65.40
C SER A 190 -2.95 16.52 64.56
N ARG A 191 -3.72 15.43 64.40
CA ARG A 191 -5.12 15.39 64.86
C ARG A 191 -5.58 13.95 64.98
N ARG A 192 -5.53 13.47 66.23
CA ARG A 192 -6.10 12.21 66.70
C ARG A 192 -7.64 12.35 66.78
N LYS A 193 -8.31 11.27 66.37
CA LYS A 193 -9.60 10.71 66.85
C LYS A 193 -10.92 11.36 66.43
N ASN A 194 -11.70 10.55 65.71
CA ASN A 194 -13.13 10.17 65.87
C ASN A 194 -13.63 9.83 64.45
N ILE A 195 -13.78 8.58 63.98
CA ILE A 195 -14.57 7.41 64.42
C ILE A 195 -16.05 7.74 64.65
N GLU A 196 -16.88 7.11 63.80
CA GLU A 196 -18.32 6.77 63.92
C GLU A 196 -19.30 7.95 63.88
N THR A 197 -20.50 7.91 63.30
CA THR A 197 -21.42 6.93 62.69
C THR A 197 -22.49 7.81 61.99
N GLY A 198 -23.08 7.45 60.84
CA GLY A 198 -24.35 6.72 60.82
C GLY A 198 -25.58 7.65 60.86
N SER A 199 -26.42 7.50 59.82
CA SER A 199 -27.76 8.08 59.56
C SER A 199 -27.82 9.30 58.66
#